data_AF-A0A850NQH4-F1
#
_entry.id   AF-A0A850NQH4-F1
#
_cell.length_a   1.000
_cell.length_b   1.000
_cell.length_c   1.000
_cell.angle_alpha   90.00
_cell.angle_beta   90.00
_cell.angle_gamma   90.00
#
_symmetry.space_group_name_H-M   'P 1'
#
loop_
_entity.id
_entity.type
_entity.pdbx_description
1 polymer ?
#
loop_
_entity_poly.entity_id
_entity_poly.type
_entity_poly.pdbx_seq_one_letter_code
_entity_poly.pdbx_strand_id
1 'polypeptide(L)'
;MDEITVPGPARTYALVENALVMQLVQSSTPISELFVPGMPWRDVSDVSPAPQVGWSYTPATDTAAESYSAPVVQPVTSISGSAFLALLSSDELTAITKVAISDAGTLAWLLSLSMAGSVVQLDDPALKTKLDALVSGGALTADRESVLLVGGVTPAN
;
A
#
# COMPACT_ATOMS: atom_id res chain seq x y z
N MET A 1 -19.38 38.99 34.07
CA MET A 1 -19.41 38.94 32.61
C MET A 1 -18.45 37.84 32.25
N ASP A 2 -18.95 36.61 32.16
CA ASP A 2 -18.14 35.50 31.66
C ASP A 2 -17.97 35.72 30.16
N GLU A 3 -16.74 36.00 29.77
CA GLU A 3 -16.31 36.04 28.39
C GLU A 3 -16.45 34.61 27.86
N ILE A 4 -17.55 34.33 27.17
CA ILE A 4 -17.70 33.09 26.41
C ILE A 4 -16.72 33.20 25.26
N THR A 5 -15.50 32.68 25.46
CA THR A 5 -14.54 32.46 24.39
C THR A 5 -15.21 31.48 23.44
N VAL A 6 -15.77 31.99 22.34
CA VAL A 6 -16.28 31.17 21.26
C VAL A 6 -15.10 30.32 20.79
N PRO A 7 -15.15 28.98 20.89
CA PRO A 7 -14.06 28.16 20.40
C PRO A 7 -13.88 28.47 18.93
N GLY A 8 -12.66 28.90 18.56
CA GLY A 8 -12.30 29.15 17.17
C GLY A 8 -12.52 27.90 16.32
N PRO A 9 -12.60 28.03 14.98
CA PRO A 9 -12.73 26.88 14.11
C PRO A 9 -11.62 25.88 14.43
N ALA A 10 -11.99 24.60 14.55
CA ALA A 10 -11.03 23.53 14.82
C ALA A 10 -9.99 23.49 13.70
N ARG A 11 -8.72 23.65 14.07
CA ARG A 11 -7.58 23.59 13.16
C ARG A 11 -6.89 22.25 13.28
N THR A 12 -6.37 21.76 12.17
CA THR A 12 -5.55 20.55 12.14
C THR A 12 -4.09 20.95 12.06
N TYR A 13 -3.28 20.43 12.98
CA TYR A 13 -1.86 20.69 13.07
C TYR A 13 -1.06 19.41 12.80
N ALA A 14 -0.07 19.49 11.93
CA ALA A 14 0.86 18.41 11.62
C ALA A 14 2.20 18.65 12.31
N LEU A 15 2.68 17.66 13.08
CA LEU A 15 4.06 17.61 13.53
C LEU A 15 4.91 17.06 12.39
N VAL A 16 5.87 17.85 11.90
CA VAL A 16 6.71 17.46 10.79
C VAL A 16 8.16 17.32 11.22
N GLU A 17 8.66 16.09 11.36
CA GLU A 17 10.08 15.83 11.65
C GLU A 17 10.74 15.13 10.47
N ASN A 18 11.97 15.51 10.15
CA ASN A 18 12.75 14.89 9.05
C ASN A 18 11.98 14.82 7.71
N ALA A 19 11.22 15.86 7.38
CA ALA A 19 10.37 15.93 6.18
C ALA A 19 9.23 14.88 6.15
N LEU A 20 8.76 14.40 7.30
CA LEU A 20 7.63 13.48 7.44
C LEU A 20 6.60 13.99 8.45
N VAL A 21 5.33 13.82 8.13
CA VAL A 21 4.22 14.05 9.06
C VAL A 21 4.20 12.91 10.08
N MET A 22 4.63 13.20 11.31
CA MET A 22 4.72 12.22 12.40
C MET A 22 3.42 12.11 13.19
N GLN A 23 2.69 13.21 13.33
CA GLN A 23 1.49 13.27 14.15
C GLN A 23 0.54 14.34 13.61
N LEU A 24 -0.77 14.11 13.76
CA LEU A 24 -1.82 15.09 13.52
C LEU A 24 -2.60 15.34 14.80
N VAL A 25 -2.86 16.61 15.10
CA VAL A 25 -3.67 17.02 16.25
C VAL A 25 -4.71 18.02 15.79
N GLN A 26 -5.95 17.83 16.20
CA GLN A 26 -7.00 18.81 16.02
C GLN A 26 -7.16 19.64 17.28
N SER A 27 -7.15 20.96 17.14
CA SER A 27 -7.41 21.86 18.26
C SER A 27 -8.05 23.16 17.82
N SER A 28 -8.91 23.71 18.67
CA SER A 28 -9.50 25.05 18.53
C SER A 28 -8.63 26.16 19.13
N THR A 29 -7.58 25.79 19.88
CA THR A 29 -6.60 26.71 20.48
C THR A 29 -5.40 26.88 19.53
N PRO A 30 -4.82 28.09 19.39
CA PRO A 30 -3.65 28.29 18.55
C PRO A 30 -2.46 27.44 19.00
N ILE A 31 -1.70 26.93 18.01
CA ILE A 31 -0.53 26.05 18.22
C ILE A 31 0.49 26.61 19.24
N SER A 32 0.65 27.94 19.29
CA SER A 32 1.57 28.65 20.19
C SER A 32 1.23 28.50 21.67
N GLU A 33 -0.02 28.18 22.00
CA GLU A 33 -0.50 28.02 23.38
C GLU A 33 -0.56 26.56 23.83
N LEU A 34 -0.49 25.61 22.89
CA LEU A 34 -0.69 24.19 23.15
C LEU A 34 0.60 23.38 23.22
N PHE A 35 1.68 23.82 22.57
CA PHE A 35 2.84 22.96 22.33
C PHE A 35 4.19 23.61 22.64
N VAL A 36 5.14 22.76 23.00
CA VAL A 36 6.47 23.09 23.52
C VAL A 36 7.29 23.90 22.50
N PRO A 37 7.96 25.00 22.92
CA PRO A 37 8.89 25.72 22.06
C PRO A 37 9.95 24.78 21.49
N GLY A 38 10.06 24.72 20.15
CA GLY A 38 11.07 23.91 19.44
C GLY A 38 10.53 22.74 18.63
N MET A 39 9.23 22.40 18.73
CA MET A 39 8.63 21.40 17.84
C MET A 39 8.14 22.02 16.52
N PRO A 40 8.45 21.42 15.36
CA PRO A 40 8.08 21.93 14.03
C PRO A 40 6.62 21.60 13.68
N TRP A 41 5.69 22.23 14.37
CA TRP A 41 4.26 22.13 14.07
C TRP A 41 3.86 23.04 12.90
N ARG A 42 3.00 22.53 12.01
CA ARG A 42 2.44 23.24 10.85
C ARG A 42 0.93 23.23 10.88
N ASP A 43 0.29 24.35 10.57
CA ASP A 43 -1.17 24.42 10.35
C ASP A 43 -1.49 23.82 8.98
N VAL A 44 -2.25 22.75 8.95
CA VAL A 44 -2.62 22.01 7.73
C VAL A 44 -4.13 22.02 7.49
N SER A 45 -4.86 22.90 8.17
CA SER A 45 -6.33 22.99 8.11
C SER A 45 -6.85 23.27 6.70
N ASP A 46 -6.11 24.06 5.94
CA ASP A 46 -6.47 24.48 4.58
C ASP A 46 -5.68 23.74 3.49
N VAL A 47 -4.87 22.75 3.86
CA VAL A 47 -4.06 21.96 2.93
C VAL A 47 -4.96 20.92 2.25
N SER A 48 -4.99 20.93 0.92
CA SER A 48 -5.71 19.95 0.12
C SER A 48 -4.76 19.27 -0.88
N PRO A 49 -4.65 17.93 -0.88
CA PRO A 49 -5.37 16.99 -0.01
C PRO A 49 -4.92 17.06 1.45
N ALA A 50 -5.83 16.77 2.39
CA ALA A 50 -5.54 16.81 3.82
C ALA A 50 -4.43 15.81 4.16
N PRO A 51 -3.28 16.26 4.72
CA PRO A 51 -2.15 15.39 4.98
C PRO A 51 -2.49 14.36 6.06
N GLN A 52 -1.92 13.17 5.95
CA GLN A 52 -2.03 12.10 6.96
C GLN A 52 -0.67 11.81 7.58
N VAL A 53 -0.66 11.13 8.73
CA VAL A 53 0.56 10.60 9.33
C VAL A 53 1.26 9.68 8.31
N GLY A 54 2.58 9.84 8.16
CA GLY A 54 3.39 9.11 7.18
C GLY A 54 3.54 9.81 5.82
N TRP A 55 2.89 10.95 5.60
CA TRP A 55 3.08 11.75 4.40
C TRP A 55 4.40 12.50 4.41
N SER A 56 5.00 12.67 3.24
CA SER A 56 6.22 13.48 3.05
C SER A 56 5.86 14.96 2.97
N TYR A 57 6.64 15.79 3.66
CA TYR A 57 6.54 17.24 3.62
C TYR A 57 7.70 17.84 2.84
N THR A 58 7.38 18.69 1.86
CA THR A 58 8.36 19.50 1.15
C THR A 58 8.19 20.96 1.57
N PRO A 59 9.21 21.58 2.19
CA PRO A 59 9.11 22.97 2.61
C PRO A 59 8.98 23.91 1.40
N ALA A 60 8.29 25.03 1.60
CA ALA A 60 8.25 26.09 0.60
C ALA A 60 9.66 26.59 0.27
N THR A 61 9.88 26.92 -0.99
CA THR A 61 11.07 27.61 -1.49
C THR A 61 10.67 28.95 -2.09
N ASP A 62 11.63 29.77 -2.52
CA ASP A 62 11.34 31.06 -3.19
C ASP A 62 10.47 30.90 -4.45
N THR A 63 10.36 29.68 -5.00
CA THR A 63 9.68 29.38 -6.26
C THR A 63 8.54 28.37 -6.13
N ALA A 64 8.33 27.75 -4.96
CA ALA A 64 7.31 26.72 -4.76
C ALA A 64 6.66 26.82 -3.37
N ALA A 65 5.33 26.66 -3.33
CA ALA A 65 4.61 26.53 -2.07
C ALA A 65 4.97 25.22 -1.36
N GLU A 66 4.77 25.17 -0.04
CA GLU A 66 4.89 23.92 0.69
C GLU A 66 3.91 22.88 0.16
N SER A 67 4.32 21.63 0.15
CA SER A 67 3.49 20.53 -0.35
C SER A 67 3.63 19.30 0.51
N TYR A 68 2.52 18.56 0.58
CA TYR A 68 2.42 17.30 1.29
C TYR A 68 2.09 16.22 0.29
N SER A 69 2.87 15.15 0.29
CA SER A 69 2.71 14.04 -0.63
C SER A 69 2.43 12.78 0.15
N ALA A 70 1.36 12.07 -0.21
CA ALA A 70 1.11 10.73 0.30
C ALA A 70 2.35 9.86 0.10
N PRO A 71 2.68 8.96 1.05
CA PRO A 71 3.72 7.98 0.81
C PRO A 71 3.33 7.21 -0.44
N VAL A 72 4.26 7.14 -1.41
CA VAL A 72 4.05 6.32 -2.59
C VAL A 72 4.12 4.87 -2.12
N VAL A 73 2.96 4.26 -1.84
CA VAL A 73 2.87 2.81 -1.70
C VAL A 73 3.22 2.27 -3.09
N GLN A 74 4.47 1.87 -3.29
CA GLN A 74 4.82 1.22 -4.54
C GLN A 74 3.97 -0.07 -4.60
N PRO A 75 3.15 -0.25 -5.64
CA PRO A 75 2.46 -1.52 -5.80
C PRO A 75 3.54 -2.59 -5.88
N VAL A 76 3.36 -3.68 -5.13
CA VAL A 76 4.23 -4.84 -5.28
C VAL A 76 3.96 -5.38 -6.69
N THR A 77 4.83 -5.05 -7.64
CA THR A 77 4.72 -5.52 -9.02
C THR A 77 5.43 -6.85 -9.21
N SER A 78 6.28 -7.26 -8.27
CA SER A 78 6.93 -8.55 -8.33
C SER A 78 7.19 -9.17 -6.97
N ILE A 79 7.15 -10.50 -6.93
CA ILE A 79 7.50 -11.31 -5.77
C ILE A 79 8.42 -12.45 -6.20
N SER A 80 9.16 -13.04 -5.26
CA SER A 80 9.92 -14.25 -5.58
C SER A 80 8.97 -15.40 -5.93
N GLY A 81 9.42 -16.33 -6.79
CA GLY A 81 8.65 -17.53 -7.10
C GLY A 81 8.30 -18.35 -5.85
N SER A 82 9.20 -18.41 -4.86
CA SER A 82 8.92 -19.03 -3.56
C SER A 82 7.84 -18.32 -2.75
N ALA A 83 7.80 -16.98 -2.79
CA ALA A 83 6.75 -16.20 -2.13
C ALA A 83 5.41 -16.40 -2.84
N PHE A 84 5.40 -16.45 -4.18
CA PHE A 84 4.20 -16.78 -4.94
C PHE A 84 3.66 -18.17 -4.61
N LEU A 85 4.53 -19.19 -4.54
CA LEU A 85 4.13 -20.55 -4.15
C LEU A 85 3.58 -20.59 -2.72
N ALA A 86 4.09 -19.75 -1.82
CA ALA A 86 3.58 -19.65 -0.45
C ALA A 86 2.19 -19.00 -0.34
N LEU A 87 1.71 -18.31 -1.39
CA LEU A 87 0.33 -17.79 -1.44
C LEU A 87 -0.69 -18.88 -1.75
N LEU A 88 -0.24 -20.02 -2.29
CA LEU A 88 -1.09 -21.17 -2.61
C LEU A 88 -1.28 -22.03 -1.36
N SER A 89 -2.52 -22.40 -1.09
CA SER A 89 -2.82 -23.43 -0.10
C SER A 89 -2.37 -24.80 -0.60
N SER A 90 -2.24 -25.77 0.32
CA SER A 90 -1.84 -27.14 -0.03
C SER A 90 -2.82 -27.82 -1.00
N ASP A 91 -4.12 -27.52 -0.88
CA ASP A 91 -5.15 -28.05 -1.77
C ASP A 91 -5.04 -27.46 -3.18
N GLU A 92 -4.81 -26.14 -3.29
CA GLU A 92 -4.58 -25.47 -4.56
C GLU A 92 -3.31 -25.98 -5.25
N LEU A 93 -2.21 -26.10 -4.50
CA LEU A 93 -0.97 -26.64 -5.03
C LEU A 93 -1.15 -28.08 -5.54
N THR A 94 -1.94 -28.90 -4.84
CA THR A 94 -2.28 -30.26 -5.26
C THR A 94 -3.12 -30.25 -6.54
N ALA A 95 -4.12 -29.39 -6.64
CA ALA A 95 -4.97 -29.25 -7.82
C ALA A 95 -4.17 -28.78 -9.04
N ILE A 96 -3.32 -27.76 -8.87
CA ILE A 96 -2.42 -27.25 -9.92
C ILE A 96 -1.44 -28.33 -10.36
N THR A 97 -0.86 -29.09 -9.42
CA THR A 97 0.08 -30.17 -9.75
C THR A 97 -0.60 -31.28 -10.57
N LYS A 98 -1.86 -31.61 -10.29
CA LYS A 98 -2.62 -32.56 -11.12
C LYS A 98 -2.78 -32.08 -12.56
N VAL A 99 -3.07 -30.80 -12.76
CA VAL A 99 -3.11 -30.19 -14.10
C VAL A 99 -1.72 -30.23 -14.74
N ALA A 100 -0.68 -29.85 -14.01
CA ALA A 100 0.70 -29.83 -14.47
C ALA A 100 1.19 -31.20 -14.96
N ILE A 101 0.81 -32.29 -14.29
CA ILE A 101 1.18 -33.65 -14.72
C ILE A 101 0.65 -33.97 -16.13
N SER A 102 -0.47 -33.37 -16.53
CA SER A 102 -1.09 -33.56 -17.84
C SER A 102 -0.76 -32.47 -18.85
N ASP A 103 -0.11 -31.38 -18.43
CA ASP A 103 0.30 -30.25 -19.28
C ASP A 103 1.76 -29.84 -19.02
N ALA A 104 2.63 -30.17 -19.98
CA ALA A 104 4.07 -29.92 -19.87
C ALA A 104 4.40 -28.42 -19.69
N GLY A 105 3.58 -27.51 -20.24
CA GLY A 105 3.78 -26.07 -20.09
C GLY A 105 3.50 -25.57 -18.68
N THR A 106 2.47 -26.11 -18.02
CA THR A 106 2.11 -25.82 -16.64
C THR A 106 3.13 -26.44 -15.69
N LEU A 107 3.62 -27.65 -15.97
CA LEU A 107 4.70 -28.26 -15.18
C LEU A 107 6.00 -27.46 -15.27
N ALA A 108 6.43 -27.09 -16.48
CA ALA A 108 7.64 -26.29 -16.66
C ALA A 108 7.55 -24.94 -15.94
N TRP A 109 6.38 -24.30 -15.99
CA TRP A 109 6.13 -23.06 -15.27
C TRP A 109 6.14 -23.26 -13.74
N LEU A 110 5.45 -24.28 -13.21
CA LEU A 110 5.44 -24.53 -11.77
C LEU A 110 6.86 -24.81 -11.23
N LEU A 111 7.66 -25.55 -11.98
CA LEU A 111 9.07 -25.80 -11.64
C LEU A 111 9.92 -24.52 -11.69
N SER A 112 9.69 -23.63 -12.66
CA SER A 112 10.44 -22.38 -12.76
C SER A 112 10.22 -21.47 -11.54
N LEU A 113 9.03 -21.51 -10.92
CA LEU A 113 8.74 -20.78 -9.67
C LEU A 113 9.60 -21.25 -8.48
N SER A 114 9.99 -22.53 -8.47
CA SER A 114 10.82 -23.09 -7.40
C SER A 114 12.32 -22.80 -7.56
N MET A 115 12.75 -22.28 -8.71
CA MET A 115 14.17 -22.01 -8.97
C MET A 115 14.68 -20.81 -8.18
N ALA A 116 15.91 -20.90 -7.70
CA ALA A 116 16.57 -19.79 -7.00
C ALA A 116 16.65 -18.55 -7.91
N GLY A 117 16.24 -17.40 -7.38
CA GLY A 117 16.18 -16.14 -8.14
C GLY A 117 14.99 -16.01 -9.08
N SER A 118 14.04 -16.95 -9.07
CA SER A 118 12.79 -16.81 -9.81
C SER A 118 11.98 -15.62 -9.30
N VAL A 119 11.47 -14.82 -10.23
CA VAL A 119 10.66 -13.64 -9.96
C VAL A 119 9.36 -13.78 -10.75
N VAL A 120 8.24 -13.55 -10.08
CA VAL A 120 6.91 -13.47 -10.66
C VAL A 120 6.54 -12.00 -10.76
N GLN A 121 6.29 -11.53 -11.98
CA GLN A 121 5.70 -10.23 -12.24
C GLN A 121 4.18 -10.35 -12.13
N LEU A 122 3.59 -9.64 -11.17
CA LEU A 122 2.17 -9.74 -10.82
C LEU A 122 1.26 -9.04 -11.83
N ASP A 123 1.80 -8.06 -12.55
CA ASP A 123 1.15 -7.31 -13.63
C ASP A 123 1.39 -7.91 -15.02
N ASP A 124 2.10 -9.04 -15.13
CA ASP A 124 2.39 -9.70 -16.39
C ASP A 124 1.13 -10.37 -16.99
N PRO A 125 0.71 -9.99 -18.22
CA PRO A 125 -0.39 -10.65 -18.92
C PRO A 125 -0.19 -12.17 -19.09
N ALA A 126 1.05 -12.65 -19.15
CA ALA A 126 1.35 -14.07 -19.25
C ALA A 126 1.03 -14.82 -17.95
N LEU A 127 1.25 -14.19 -16.78
CA LEU A 127 0.82 -14.73 -15.50
C LEU A 127 -0.70 -14.85 -15.46
N LYS A 128 -1.42 -13.78 -15.83
CA LYS A 128 -2.88 -13.78 -15.88
C LYS A 128 -3.40 -14.90 -16.79
N THR A 129 -2.86 -15.03 -18.00
CA THR A 129 -3.26 -16.07 -18.94
C THR A 129 -3.09 -17.49 -18.35
N LYS A 130 -2.02 -17.72 -17.58
CA LYS A 130 -1.81 -19.02 -16.89
C LYS A 130 -2.83 -19.24 -15.77
N LEU A 131 -3.11 -18.22 -14.96
CA LEU A 131 -4.11 -18.33 -13.90
C LEU A 131 -5.52 -18.54 -14.47
N ASP A 132 -5.90 -17.83 -15.53
CA ASP A 132 -7.17 -18.02 -16.26
C ASP A 132 -7.32 -19.47 -16.74
N ALA A 133 -6.25 -20.09 -17.27
CA ALA A 133 -6.26 -21.48 -17.69
C ALA A 133 -6.44 -22.45 -16.50
N LEU A 134 -5.84 -22.16 -15.34
CA LEU A 134 -6.03 -22.93 -14.11
C LEU A 134 -7.44 -22.78 -13.53
N VAL A 135 -8.04 -21.60 -13.64
CA VAL A 135 -9.45 -21.36 -13.25
C VAL A 135 -10.40 -22.11 -14.17
N SER A 136 -10.20 -22.02 -15.49
CA SER A 136 -10.98 -22.76 -16.49
C SER A 136 -10.84 -24.28 -16.32
N GLY A 137 -9.64 -24.75 -15.96
CA GLY A 137 -9.38 -26.15 -15.62
C GLY A 137 -9.90 -26.58 -14.25
N GLY A 138 -10.47 -25.67 -13.46
CA GLY A 138 -11.02 -25.96 -12.12
C GLY A 138 -9.97 -26.19 -11.02
N ALA A 139 -8.70 -25.89 -11.29
CA ALA A 139 -7.63 -25.98 -10.29
C ALA A 139 -7.58 -24.77 -9.34
N LEU A 140 -8.12 -23.63 -9.78
CA LEU A 140 -8.28 -22.40 -9.00
C LEU A 140 -9.69 -21.84 -9.16
N THR A 141 -10.10 -20.94 -8.26
CA THR A 141 -11.31 -20.13 -8.43
C THR A 141 -10.95 -18.71 -8.89
N ALA A 142 -11.90 -17.99 -9.49
CA ALA A 142 -11.70 -16.60 -9.94
C ALA A 142 -11.32 -15.64 -8.79
N ASP A 143 -11.88 -15.86 -7.59
CA ASP A 143 -11.50 -15.09 -6.40
C ASP A 143 -10.03 -15.32 -6.04
N ARG A 144 -9.57 -16.57 -6.14
CA ARG A 144 -8.18 -16.93 -5.81
C ARG A 144 -7.19 -16.41 -6.85
N GLU A 145 -7.54 -16.42 -8.13
CA GLU A 145 -6.78 -15.72 -9.16
C GLU A 145 -6.58 -14.24 -8.80
N SER A 146 -7.66 -13.54 -8.41
CA SER A 146 -7.60 -12.12 -8.07
C SER A 146 -6.65 -11.85 -6.91
N VAL A 147 -6.62 -12.72 -5.90
CA VAL A 147 -5.70 -12.63 -4.76
C VAL A 147 -4.25 -12.86 -5.17
N LEU A 148 -3.99 -13.83 -6.07
CA LEU A 148 -2.65 -14.13 -6.54
C LEU A 148 -2.05 -13.01 -7.38
N LEU A 149 -2.86 -12.33 -8.20
CA LEU A 149 -2.44 -11.19 -9.02
C LEU A 149 -2.08 -9.93 -8.22
N VAL A 150 -2.46 -9.86 -6.95
CA VAL A 150 -2.05 -8.76 -6.05
C VAL A 150 -1.02 -9.22 -5.03
N GLY A 151 -0.52 -10.45 -5.11
CA GLY A 151 0.51 -10.94 -4.18
C GLY A 151 -0.01 -11.19 -2.76
N GLY A 152 -1.30 -11.47 -2.60
CA GLY A 152 -1.89 -11.80 -1.31
C GLY A 152 -2.16 -10.62 -0.36
N VAL A 153 -1.87 -9.37 -0.77
CA VAL A 153 -2.39 -8.20 -0.06
C VAL A 153 -3.89 -8.12 -0.31
N THR A 154 -4.67 -8.39 0.73
CA THR A 154 -6.06 -7.93 0.77
C THR A 154 -6.00 -6.40 0.66
N PRO A 155 -6.73 -5.74 -0.27
CA PRO A 155 -6.74 -4.29 -0.29
C PRO A 155 -7.16 -3.80 1.09
N ALA A 156 -6.30 -2.98 1.70
CA ALA A 156 -6.59 -2.36 2.98
C ALA A 156 -7.89 -1.57 2.83
N ASN A 157 -8.93 -1.98 3.56
CA ASN A 157 -10.15 -1.20 3.76
C ASN A 157 -9.82 0.15 4.39
#